data_AF-A0A0F8WM35-F1
#
_entry.id   AF-A0A0F8WM35-F1
#
_cell.length_a   1.000
_cell.length_b   1.000
_cell.length_c   1.000
_cell.angle_alpha   90.00
_cell.angle_beta   90.00
_cell.angle_gamma   90.00
#
_symmetry.space_group_name_H-M   'P 1'
#
loop_
_entity.id
_entity.type
_entity.pdbx_description
1 polymer ?
#
loop_
_entity_poly.entity_id
_entity_poly.type
_entity_poly.pdbx_seq_one_letter_code
_entity_poly.pdbx_strand_id
1 'polypeptide(L)' 'SMCHGAEPVWAGIARAPKGVLLETPAQIARAAREIYLQAGVSRAMPPANLTDLPDSDRRAIIDWYRGAGGMLAASARP' A
#
# COMPACT_ATOMS: atom_id res chain seq x y z
N SER A 1 8.92 -1.97 8.17
CA SER A 1 8.15 -0.83 7.64
C SER A 1 8.05 0.29 8.67
N MET A 2 8.11 1.58 8.28
CA MET A 2 8.25 2.68 9.25
C MET A 2 7.01 2.87 10.16
N CYS A 3 5.83 3.03 9.57
CA CYS A 3 4.57 3.23 10.32
C CYS A 3 3.69 1.97 10.36
N HIS A 4 3.81 1.10 9.35
CA HIS A 4 2.99 -0.10 9.15
C HIS A 4 3.80 -1.38 9.39
N GLY A 5 4.51 -1.45 10.52
CA GLY A 5 5.29 -2.62 10.94
C GLY A 5 4.80 -3.19 12.27
N ALA A 6 5.21 -4.43 12.58
CA ALA A 6 4.94 -5.06 13.88
C ALA A 6 5.57 -4.25 15.02
N GLU A 7 6.76 -3.68 14.75
CA GLU A 7 7.42 -2.69 15.58
C GLU A 7 7.63 -1.40 14.77
N PRO A 8 6.66 -0.46 14.78
CA PRO A 8 6.81 0.81 14.10
C PRO A 8 7.94 1.65 14.70
N VAL A 9 8.68 2.35 13.84
CA VAL A 9 9.84 3.18 14.24
C VAL A 9 9.57 4.68 14.09
N TRP A 10 8.36 5.05 13.65
CA TRP A 10 7.96 6.46 13.54
C TRP A 10 7.55 7.03 14.90
N ALA A 11 8.09 8.19 15.26
CA ALA A 11 7.80 8.84 16.53
C ALA A 11 6.29 9.09 16.70
N GLY A 12 5.75 8.75 17.87
CA GLY A 12 4.32 8.88 18.17
C GLY A 12 3.44 7.75 17.64
N ILE A 13 4.00 6.74 16.96
CA ILE A 13 3.27 5.55 16.51
C ILE A 13 3.73 4.34 17.33
N ALA A 14 2.95 3.97 18.35
CA ALA A 14 3.25 2.81 19.19
C ALA A 14 2.81 1.47 18.57
N ARG A 15 1.89 1.49 17.58
CA ARG A 15 1.39 0.32 16.86
C ARG A 15 0.98 0.71 15.45
N ALA A 16 1.02 -0.24 14.53
CA ALA A 16 0.60 -0.01 13.16
C ALA A 16 -0.82 0.60 13.10
N PRO A 17 -1.02 1.74 12.40
CA PRO A 17 -2.33 2.36 12.28
C PRO A 17 -3.36 1.38 11.71
N LYS A 18 -4.52 1.31 12.36
CA LYS A 18 -5.62 0.39 12.01
C LYS A 18 -5.21 -1.10 11.99
N GLY A 19 -4.08 -1.47 12.59
CA GLY A 19 -3.56 -2.84 12.54
C GLY A 19 -3.07 -3.29 11.16
N VAL A 20 -2.85 -2.35 10.23
CA VAL A 20 -2.37 -2.67 8.88
C VAL A 20 -0.86 -2.84 8.91
N LEU A 21 -0.40 -4.07 8.70
CA LEU A 21 1.01 -4.41 8.55
C LEU A 21 1.36 -4.48 7.07
N LEU A 22 2.57 -4.04 6.71
CA LEU A 22 3.07 -3.98 5.33
C LEU A 22 4.53 -4.45 5.27
N GLU A 23 4.84 -5.58 5.90
CA GLU A 23 6.21 -6.11 6.01
C GLU A 23 6.43 -7.35 5.16
N THR A 24 5.36 -8.09 4.85
CA THR A 24 5.43 -9.28 4.01
C THR A 24 4.60 -9.12 2.73
N PRO A 25 4.93 -9.84 1.65
CA PRO A 25 4.12 -9.85 0.43
C PRO A 25 2.66 -10.24 0.69
N ALA A 26 2.41 -11.20 1.60
CA ALA A 26 1.06 -11.62 1.95
C ALA A 26 0.26 -10.51 2.64
N GLN A 27 0.90 -9.72 3.50
CA GLN A 27 0.29 -8.57 4.15
C GLN A 27 -0.03 -7.45 3.14
N ILE A 28 0.91 -7.15 2.22
CA ILE A 28 0.73 -6.18 1.14
C ILE A 28 -0.42 -6.60 0.22
N ALA A 29 -0.47 -7.88 -0.17
CA ALA A 29 -1.55 -8.42 -1.01
C ALA A 29 -2.92 -8.32 -0.32
N ARG A 30 -3.01 -8.63 0.97
CA ARG A 30 -4.24 -8.47 1.77
C ARG A 30 -4.70 -7.01 1.85
N ALA A 31 -3.76 -6.06 1.89
CA ALA A 31 -4.03 -4.63 1.95
C ALA A 31 -4.10 -3.95 0.56
N ALA A 32 -3.99 -4.69 -0.54
CA ALA A 32 -3.77 -4.15 -1.88
C ALA A 32 -4.78 -3.07 -2.28
N ARG A 33 -6.07 -3.29 -1.99
CA ARG A 33 -7.15 -2.32 -2.27
C ARG A 33 -6.95 -1.02 -1.51
N GLU A 34 -6.53 -1.08 -0.25
CA GLU A 34 -6.35 0.12 0.56
C GLU A 34 -5.06 0.86 0.22
N ILE A 35 -3.99 0.13 -0.13
CA ILE A 35 -2.77 0.74 -0.70
C ILE A 35 -3.12 1.49 -1.99
N TYR A 36 -3.90 0.87 -2.87
CA TYR A 36 -4.37 1.48 -4.11
C TYR A 36 -5.17 2.76 -3.87
N LEU A 37 -6.17 2.74 -2.98
CA LEU A 37 -7.01 3.90 -2.72
C LEU A 37 -6.27 5.01 -1.98
N GLN A 38 -5.51 4.67 -0.94
CA GLN A 38 -4.96 5.66 -0.01
C GLN A 38 -3.61 6.24 -0.48
N ALA A 39 -2.75 5.42 -1.09
CA ALA A 39 -1.43 5.86 -1.55
C ALA A 39 -1.37 6.10 -3.07
N GLY A 40 -2.16 5.36 -3.86
CA GLY A 40 -2.20 5.50 -5.32
C GLY A 40 -3.16 6.59 -5.80
N VAL A 41 -4.48 6.33 -5.69
CA VAL A 41 -5.55 7.17 -6.26
C VAL A 41 -5.70 8.49 -5.52
N SER A 42 -5.74 8.42 -4.19
CA SER A 42 -5.77 9.61 -3.35
C SER A 42 -4.37 10.00 -2.90
N ARG A 43 -4.29 11.14 -2.19
CA ARG A 43 -3.07 11.63 -1.54
C ARG A 43 -3.16 11.48 -0.01
N ALA A 44 -4.02 10.59 0.48
CA ALA A 44 -4.22 10.39 1.92
C ALA A 44 -2.98 9.78 2.59
N MET A 45 -2.24 8.95 1.86
CA MET A 45 -0.99 8.35 2.32
C MET A 45 0.20 8.70 1.41
N PRO A 46 1.39 8.87 2.00
CA PRO A 46 1.63 9.01 3.43
C PRO A 46 0.98 10.32 3.95
N PRO A 47 0.55 10.40 5.22
CA PRO A 47 -0.09 11.59 5.76
C PRO A 47 0.84 12.80 5.59
N ALA A 48 0.31 13.93 5.14
CA ALA A 48 1.09 15.14 4.84
C ALA A 48 2.32 14.90 3.94
N ASN A 49 2.32 13.82 3.15
CA ASN A 49 3.45 13.36 2.36
C ASN A 49 4.77 13.18 3.17
N LEU A 50 4.67 12.74 4.44
CA LEU A 50 5.79 12.71 5.39
C LEU A 50 7.05 11.95 4.92
N THR A 51 6.89 10.88 4.14
CA THR A 51 8.02 10.09 3.62
C THR A 51 8.30 10.37 2.15
N ASP A 52 7.78 11.48 1.63
CA ASP A 52 7.85 11.91 0.24
C ASP A 52 7.54 10.80 -0.77
N LEU A 53 6.25 10.63 -1.11
CA LEU A 53 5.82 9.68 -2.12
C LEU A 53 5.55 10.42 -3.45
N PRO A 54 6.47 10.35 -4.43
CA PRO A 54 6.36 11.08 -5.69
C PRO A 54 5.19 10.59 -6.54
N ASP A 55 4.71 11.43 -7.45
CA ASP A 55 3.59 11.10 -8.34
C ASP A 55 3.91 9.90 -9.27
N SER A 56 5.19 9.65 -9.60
CA SER A 56 5.62 8.46 -10.33
C SER A 56 5.34 7.16 -9.56
N ASP A 57 5.61 7.17 -8.25
CA ASP A 57 5.46 5.98 -7.41
C ASP A 57 3.97 5.72 -7.13
N ARG A 58 3.18 6.79 -7.01
CA ARG A 58 1.71 6.69 -6.96
C ARG A 58 1.17 6.05 -8.24
N ARG A 59 1.71 6.41 -9.40
CA ARG A 59 1.35 5.77 -10.68
C ARG A 59 1.72 4.30 -10.68
N ALA A 60 2.92 3.94 -10.21
CA ALA A 60 3.34 2.55 -10.10
C ALA A 60 2.40 1.72 -9.20
N ILE A 61 1.93 2.27 -8.08
CA ILE A 61 0.93 1.61 -7.20
C ILE A 61 -0.40 1.39 -7.94
N ILE A 62 -0.87 2.39 -8.70
CA ILE A 62 -2.10 2.30 -9.49
C ILE A 62 -1.97 1.20 -10.54
N ASP A 63 -0.86 1.18 -11.27
CA ASP A 63 -0.63 0.24 -12.37
C ASP A 63 -0.43 -1.18 -11.83
N TRP A 64 0.27 -1.35 -10.71
CA TRP A 64 0.40 -2.63 -10.00
C TRP A 64 -0.96 -3.21 -9.61
N TYR A 65 -1.82 -2.41 -8.97
CA TYR A 65 -3.13 -2.89 -8.53
C TYR A 65 -4.05 -3.26 -9.71
N ARG A 66 -4.06 -2.43 -10.76
CA ARG A 66 -4.86 -2.69 -11.97
C ARG A 66 -4.32 -3.87 -12.78
N GLY A 67 -2.99 -4.00 -12.86
CA GLY A 67 -2.31 -5.11 -13.51
C GLY A 67 -2.57 -6.44 -12.79
N ALA A 68 -2.65 -6.44 -11.47
CA ALA A 68 -3.02 -7.63 -10.68
C ALA A 68 -4.46 -8.10 -11.01
N GLY A 69 -5.40 -7.18 -11.23
CA GLY A 69 -6.76 -7.51 -11.71
C GLY A 69 -6.75 -8.13 -13.12
N GLY A 70 -5.88 -7.65 -14.00
CA GLY A 70 -5.66 -8.24 -15.33
C GLY A 70 -5.01 -9.63 -15.29
N MET A 71 -4.10 -9.86 -14.34
CA MET A 71 -3.41 -11.14 -14.15
C MET A 71 -4.32 -12.20 -13.50
N LEU A 72 -5.21 -11.80 -12.58
CA LEU A 72 -6.28 -12.64 -12.05
C LEU A 72 -7.34 -12.98 -13.12
N ALA A 73 -7.70 -12.02 -13.99
CA ALA A 73 -8.61 -12.27 -15.11
C ALA A 73 -7.99 -13.13 -16.21
N ALA A 74 -6.68 -13.01 -16.46
CA ALA A 74 -5.95 -13.84 -17.42
C ALA A 74 -5.76 -15.28 -16.93
N SER A 75 -5.59 -15.49 -15.62
CA SER A 75 -5.52 -16.81 -14.99
C SER A 75 -6.88 -17.53 -14.91
N ALA A 76 -7.99 -16.83 -15.14
CA ALA A 76 -9.35 -17.36 -15.05
C ALA A 76 -9.99 -17.65 -16.43
N ARG A 77 -9.20 -17.61 -17.51
CA ARG A 77 -9.67 -17.98 -18.85
C ARG A 77 -9.49 -19.49 -19.05
N PRO A 78 -10.55 -20.24 -19.41
CA PRO A 78 -10.46 -21.67 -19.74
C PRO A 78 -9.67 -21.92 -21.02
#